data_AF-X1TLZ0-F1
#
_entry.id   AF-X1TLZ0-F1
#
_cell.length_a   1.000
_cell.length_b   1.000
_cell.length_c   1.000
_cell.angle_alpha   90.00
_cell.angle_beta   90.00
_cell.angle_gamma   90.00
#
_symmetry.space_group_name_H-M   'P 1'
#
loop_
_entity.id
_entity.type
_entity.pdbx_description
1 polymer ?
#
loop_
_entity_poly.entity_id
_entity_poly.type
_entity_poly.pdbx_seq_one_letter_code
_entity_poly.pdbx_strand_id
1 'polypeptide(L)'
;WDKSILKNVEKAILTSDLGINPSNDGNVIRLAVPPLTEERRKGLAKLTREWAEEVRVSIRNLRREARAKIEDLEKRKEISEDEEKRAEKDIQSLTDDFVNQIDEMQETKAEQVSQI
;
A
#
# COMPACT_ATOMS: atom_id res chain seq x y z
N TRP A 1 -30.24 5.29 -8.12
CA TRP A 1 -29.29 6.36 -7.78
C TRP A 1 -29.39 7.49 -8.80
N ASP A 2 -28.96 8.70 -8.44
CA ASP A 2 -29.18 9.94 -9.20
C ASP A 2 -28.42 9.96 -10.55
N LYS A 3 -29.17 10.03 -11.65
CA LYS A 3 -28.64 10.03 -13.02
C LYS A 3 -27.98 11.36 -13.41
N SER A 4 -28.22 12.45 -12.67
CA SER A 4 -27.63 13.76 -12.94
C SER A 4 -26.11 13.78 -12.71
N ILE A 5 -25.62 12.90 -11.83
CA ILE A 5 -24.21 12.81 -11.43
C ILE A 5 -23.36 12.09 -12.49
N LEU A 6 -23.98 11.28 -13.37
CA LEU A 6 -23.28 10.48 -14.38
C LEU A 6 -22.38 11.34 -15.28
N LYS A 7 -22.81 12.56 -15.66
CA LYS A 7 -22.00 13.47 -16.48
C LYS A 7 -20.74 13.97 -15.75
N ASN A 8 -20.82 14.20 -14.44
CA ASN A 8 -19.67 14.64 -13.65
C ASN A 8 -18.66 13.50 -13.48
N VAL A 9 -19.15 12.28 -13.27
CA VAL A 9 -18.30 11.07 -13.18
C VAL A 9 -17.62 10.79 -14.52
N GLU A 10 -18.35 10.86 -15.62
CA GLU A 10 -17.80 10.67 -16.97
C GLU A 10 -16.68 11.68 -17.27
N LYS A 11 -16.90 12.96 -16.93
CA LYS A 11 -15.89 14.00 -17.09
C LYS A 11 -14.65 13.76 -16.22
N ALA A 12 -14.84 13.36 -14.96
CA ALA A 12 -13.73 13.06 -14.05
C ALA A 12 -12.86 11.89 -14.55
N ILE A 13 -13.49 10.85 -15.11
CA ILE A 13 -12.78 9.70 -15.70
C ILE A 13 -11.98 10.13 -16.94
N LEU A 14 -12.57 10.93 -17.83
CA LEU A 14 -11.88 11.45 -19.02
C LEU A 14 -10.66 12.33 -18.67
N THR A 15 -10.73 13.09 -17.58
CA THR A 15 -9.61 13.93 -17.10
C THR A 15 -8.60 13.19 -16.23
N SER A 16 -8.85 11.92 -15.90
CA SER A 16 -7.94 11.13 -15.06
C SER A 16 -6.78 10.56 -15.88
N ASP A 17 -5.69 10.23 -15.19
CA ASP A 17 -4.50 9.60 -15.79
C ASP A 17 -4.73 8.12 -16.21
N LEU A 18 -5.98 7.63 -16.17
CA LEU A 18 -6.33 6.28 -16.57
C LEU A 18 -6.25 6.09 -18.09
N GLY A 19 -6.43 7.16 -18.88
CA GLY A 19 -6.40 7.08 -20.35
C GLY A 19 -7.52 6.22 -20.95
N ILE A 20 -8.63 6.04 -20.22
CA ILE A 20 -9.77 5.22 -20.63
C ILE A 20 -10.92 6.12 -21.08
N ASN A 21 -11.53 5.80 -22.22
CA ASN A 21 -12.74 6.48 -22.69
C ASN A 21 -13.98 5.78 -22.11
N PRO A 22 -14.76 6.44 -21.22
CA PRO A 22 -16.01 5.90 -20.72
C PRO A 22 -17.09 5.84 -21.80
N SER A 23 -17.89 4.77 -21.77
CA SER A 23 -19.12 4.63 -22.55
C SER A 23 -20.32 4.74 -21.62
N ASN A 24 -21.14 5.77 -21.82
CA ASN A 24 -22.30 6.05 -20.98
C ASN A 24 -23.59 5.74 -21.75
N ASP A 25 -24.42 4.84 -21.22
CA ASP A 25 -25.73 4.47 -21.81
C ASP A 25 -26.93 5.18 -21.14
N GLY A 26 -26.66 6.19 -20.31
CA GLY A 26 -27.66 6.99 -19.60
C GLY A 26 -28.11 6.38 -18.27
N ASN A 27 -27.71 5.15 -17.96
CA ASN A 27 -27.94 4.49 -16.67
C ASN A 27 -26.64 3.98 -16.03
N VAL A 28 -25.67 3.57 -16.85
CA VAL A 28 -24.40 2.94 -16.46
C VAL A 28 -23.26 3.53 -17.28
N ILE A 29 -22.12 3.75 -16.61
CA ILE A 29 -20.84 4.07 -17.26
C ILE A 29 -20.03 2.78 -17.36
N ARG A 30 -19.69 2.37 -18.58
CA ARG A 30 -18.83 1.21 -18.87
C ARG A 30 -17.44 1.71 -19.23
N LEU A 31 -16.42 1.08 -18.64
CA LEU A 31 -15.01 1.35 -18.93
C LEU A 31 -14.45 0.15 -19.68
N ALA A 32 -14.08 0.34 -20.94
CA ALA A 32 -13.35 -0.67 -21.70
C ALA A 32 -11.87 -0.57 -21.32
N VAL A 33 -11.39 -1.51 -20.51
CA VAL A 33 -9.97 -1.60 -20.15
C VAL A 33 -9.28 -2.41 -21.24
N PRO A 34 -8.42 -1.80 -22.10
CA PRO A 34 -7.66 -2.57 -23.06
C PRO A 34 -6.67 -3.50 -22.34
N PRO A 35 -6.32 -4.66 -22.94
CA PRO A 35 -5.29 -5.52 -22.37
C PRO A 35 -3.98 -4.74 -22.22
N LEU A 36 -3.33 -4.89 -21.07
CA LEU A 36 -2.06 -4.21 -20.81
C LEU A 36 -0.98 -4.79 -21.71
N THR A 37 -0.17 -3.91 -22.33
CA THR A 37 1.06 -4.33 -23.03
C THR A 37 2.07 -4.92 -22.05
N GLU A 38 2.96 -5.79 -22.53
CA GLU A 38 4.01 -6.39 -21.69
C GLU A 38 4.90 -5.33 -21.02
N GLU A 39 5.21 -4.24 -21.73
CA GLU A 39 5.95 -3.09 -21.19
C GLU A 39 5.21 -2.41 -20.04
N ARG A 40 3.89 -2.21 -20.18
CA ARG A 40 3.07 -1.61 -19.10
C ARG A 40 2.98 -2.52 -17.89
N ARG A 41 2.87 -3.84 -18.08
CA ARG A 41 2.88 -4.82 -16.98
C ARG A 41 4.21 -4.82 -16.23
N LYS A 42 5.34 -4.82 -16.95
CA LYS A 42 6.68 -4.69 -16.35
C LYS A 42 6.82 -3.40 -15.55
N GLY A 43 6.31 -2.29 -16.06
CA GLY A 43 6.27 -1.01 -15.34
C GLY A 43 5.46 -1.08 -14.05
N LEU A 44 4.27 -1.68 -14.09
CA LEU A 44 3.41 -1.86 -12.92
C LEU A 44 4.05 -2.80 -11.88
N ALA A 45 4.67 -3.90 -12.32
CA ALA A 45 5.39 -4.81 -11.42
C ALA A 45 6.62 -4.17 -10.77
N LYS A 46 7.26 -3.21 -11.46
CA LYS A 46 8.33 -2.41 -10.85
C LYS A 46 7.76 -1.45 -9.80
N LEU A 47 6.66 -0.78 -10.10
CA LEU A 47 5.99 0.15 -9.19
C LEU A 47 5.56 -0.55 -7.89
N THR A 48 5.05 -1.78 -7.97
CA THR A 48 4.68 -2.56 -6.77
C THR A 48 5.89 -2.85 -5.87
N ARG A 49 7.08 -3.04 -6.46
CA ARG A 49 8.31 -3.23 -5.67
C ARG A 49 8.79 -1.93 -5.03
N GLU A 50 8.71 -0.81 -5.76
CA GLU A 50 9.05 0.51 -5.26
C GLU A 50 8.19 0.87 -4.03
N TRP A 51 6.87 0.67 -4.13
CA TRP A 51 5.96 0.88 -3.00
C TRP A 51 6.22 -0.05 -1.83
N ALA A 52 6.47 -1.34 -2.07
CA ALA A 52 6.80 -2.27 -1.00
C ALA A 52 8.06 -1.84 -0.24
N GLU A 53 9.11 -1.40 -0.94
CA GLU A 53 10.33 -0.94 -0.27
C GLU A 53 10.12 0.34 0.52
N GLU A 54 9.35 1.31 0.00
CA GLU A 54 9.01 2.52 0.73
C GLU A 54 8.31 2.22 2.06
N VAL A 55 7.34 1.29 2.05
CA VAL A 55 6.64 0.86 3.26
C VAL A 55 7.58 0.12 4.21
N ARG A 56 8.47 -0.76 3.72
CA ARG A 56 9.47 -1.43 4.57
C ARG A 56 10.39 -0.42 5.25
N VAL A 57 10.85 0.60 4.53
CA VAL A 57 11.67 1.68 5.10
C VAL A 57 10.88 2.44 6.18
N SER A 58 9.61 2.76 5.92
CA SER A 58 8.73 3.40 6.89
C SER A 58 8.58 2.58 8.19
N ILE A 59 8.32 1.28 8.08
CA ILE A 59 8.22 0.38 9.24
C ILE A 59 9.53 0.34 10.03
N ARG A 60 10.68 0.24 9.35
CA ARG A 60 11.99 0.23 10.02
C ARG A 60 12.24 1.54 10.79
N ASN A 61 11.81 2.67 10.24
CA ASN A 61 11.89 3.97 10.91
C ASN A 61 10.97 4.02 12.13
N LEU A 62 9.71 3.61 12.00
CA LEU A 62 8.76 3.52 13.13
C LEU A 62 9.27 2.61 14.24
N ARG A 63 9.86 1.46 13.91
CA ARG A 63 10.51 0.57 14.88
C ARG A 63 11.61 1.29 15.64
N ARG A 64 12.47 2.05 14.93
CA ARG A 64 13.57 2.80 15.55
C ARG A 64 13.05 3.88 16.50
N GLU A 65 12.02 4.62 16.10
CA GLU A 65 11.36 5.62 16.94
C GLU A 65 10.72 4.98 18.18
N ALA A 66 10.06 3.84 18.01
CA ALA A 66 9.42 3.13 19.11
C ALA A 66 10.46 2.59 20.12
N ARG A 67 11.58 2.03 19.65
CA ARG A 67 12.70 1.62 20.53
C ARG A 67 13.29 2.80 21.31
N ALA A 68 13.52 3.93 20.63
CA ALA A 68 14.02 5.13 21.30
C ALA A 68 13.06 5.64 22.39
N LYS A 69 11.75 5.53 22.18
CA LYS A 69 10.74 5.87 23.20
C LYS A 69 10.78 4.92 24.39
N ILE A 70 10.93 3.62 24.17
CA ILE A 70 11.05 2.63 25.25
C ILE A 70 12.30 2.91 26.09
N GLU A 71 13.44 3.15 25.44
CA GLU A 71 14.70 3.46 26.13
C GLU A 71 14.58 4.74 26.97
N ASP A 72 13.86 5.75 26.49
CA ASP A 72 13.58 6.98 27.26
C ASP A 72 12.66 6.72 28.46
N LEU A 73 11.64 5.85 28.32
CA LEU A 73 10.76 5.46 29.43
C LEU A 73 11.53 4.70 30.53
N GLU A 74 12.45 3.82 30.15
CA GLU A 74 13.31 3.10 31.11
C GLU A 74 14.23 4.08 31.85
N LYS A 75 14.88 5.00 31.13
CA LYS A 75 15.73 6.04 31.74
C LYS A 75 14.98 6.92 32.73
N ARG A 76 13.71 7.19 32.46
CA ARG A 76 12.80 7.94 33.36
C ARG A 76 12.26 7.10 34.51
N LYS A 77 12.58 5.79 34.54
CA LYS A 77 12.08 4.79 35.49
C LYS A 77 10.57 4.67 35.49
N GLU A 78 9.95 4.95 34.34
CA GLU A 78 8.50 4.74 34.13
C GLU A 78 8.19 3.27 33.83
N ILE A 79 9.18 2.52 33.36
CA ILE A 79 9.15 1.07 33.15
C ILE A 79 10.41 0.42 33.75
N SER A 80 10.34 -0.88 34.02
CA SER A 80 11.47 -1.72 34.44
C SER A 80 12.27 -2.27 33.24
N GLU A 81 13.52 -2.71 33.49
CA GLU A 81 14.38 -3.37 32.48
C GLU A 81 13.71 -4.63 31.89
N ASP A 82 12.92 -5.35 32.69
CA ASP A 82 12.17 -6.53 32.24
C ASP A 82 10.97 -6.17 31.34
N GLU A 83 10.39 -4.98 31.54
CA GLU A 83 9.32 -4.45 30.68
C GLU A 83 9.90 -3.89 29.38
N GLU A 84 11.04 -3.20 29.43
CA GLU A 84 11.78 -2.77 28.24
C GLU A 84 12.10 -3.96 27.33
N LYS A 85 12.73 -5.02 27.86
CA LYS A 85 13.09 -6.21 27.08
C LYS A 85 11.87 -6.89 26.44
N ARG A 86 10.73 -6.90 27.14
CA ARG A 86 9.47 -7.43 26.61
C ARG A 86 8.94 -6.55 25.49
N ALA A 87 8.86 -5.25 25.70
CA ALA A 87 8.38 -4.31 24.70
C ALA A 87 9.25 -4.29 23.44
N GLU A 88 10.58 -4.40 23.57
CA GLU A 88 11.49 -4.53 22.42
C GLU A 88 11.22 -5.80 21.61
N LYS A 89 10.99 -6.94 22.30
CA LYS A 89 10.68 -8.21 21.64
C LYS A 89 9.34 -8.13 20.88
N ASP A 90 8.32 -7.54 21.51
CA ASP A 90 7.00 -7.40 20.91
C ASP A 90 7.04 -6.48 19.67
N ILE A 91 7.76 -5.36 19.75
CA ILE A 91 7.97 -4.47 18.60
C ILE A 91 8.72 -5.18 17.48
N GLN A 92 9.72 -5.99 17.80
CA GLN A 92 10.46 -6.74 16.80
C GLN A 92 9.56 -7.77 16.11
N SER A 93 8.77 -8.54 16.87
CA SER A 93 7.80 -9.49 16.32
C SER A 93 6.79 -8.80 15.41
N LEU A 94 6.19 -7.70 15.87
CA LEU A 94 5.24 -6.91 15.06
C LEU A 94 5.88 -6.40 13.77
N THR A 95 7.12 -5.91 13.85
CA THR A 95 7.86 -5.44 12.67
C THR A 95 8.04 -6.56 11.66
N ASP A 96 8.47 -7.74 12.11
CA ASP A 96 8.70 -8.89 11.24
C ASP A 96 7.39 -9.38 10.61
N ASP A 97 6.30 -9.43 11.39
CA ASP A 97 4.97 -9.80 10.89
C ASP A 97 4.47 -8.87 9.78
N PHE A 98 4.62 -7.55 9.95
CA PHE A 98 4.21 -6.60 8.91
C PHE A 98 5.13 -6.62 7.68
N VAL A 99 6.43 -6.85 7.86
CA VAL A 99 7.36 -7.02 6.72
C VAL A 99 6.96 -8.24 5.90
N ASN A 100 6.67 -9.38 6.54
CA ASN A 100 6.22 -10.59 5.86
C ASN A 100 4.91 -10.36 5.09
N GLN A 101 3.93 -9.68 5.71
CA GLN A 101 2.67 -9.35 5.03
C GLN A 101 2.89 -8.48 3.79
N ILE A 102 3.80 -7.51 3.84
CA ILE A 102 4.14 -6.67 2.68
C ILE A 102 4.77 -7.51 1.57
N ASP A 103 5.66 -8.43 1.92
CA ASP A 103 6.32 -9.30 0.96
C ASP A 103 5.30 -10.21 0.24
N GLU A 104 4.40 -10.85 0.99
CA GLU A 104 3.31 -11.66 0.42
C GLU A 104 2.37 -10.84 -0.48
N MET A 105 1.99 -9.63 -0.04
CA MET A 105 1.14 -8.74 -0.84
C MET A 105 1.84 -8.27 -2.12
N GLN A 106 3.14 -7.95 -2.03
CA GLN A 106 3.93 -7.53 -3.19
C GLN A 106 4.07 -8.66 -4.20
N GLU A 107 4.35 -9.88 -3.75
CA GLU A 107 4.46 -11.06 -4.60
C GLU A 107 3.14 -11.35 -5.29
N THR A 108 2.06 -11.47 -4.52
CA THR A 108 0.70 -11.70 -5.03
C THR A 108 0.33 -10.64 -6.08
N LYS A 109 0.61 -9.37 -5.81
CA LYS A 109 0.27 -8.29 -6.75
C LYS A 109 1.13 -8.31 -8.01
N ALA A 110 2.41 -8.63 -7.89
CA ALA A 110 3.32 -8.73 -9.03
C ALA A 110 2.94 -9.90 -9.95
N GLU A 111 2.54 -11.05 -9.38
CA GLU A 111 2.05 -12.20 -10.14
C GLU A 111 0.75 -11.88 -10.89
N GLN A 112 -0.22 -11.26 -10.22
CA GLN A 112 -1.47 -10.82 -10.85
C GLN A 112 -1.24 -9.89 -12.05
N VAL A 113 -0.28 -8.98 -11.95
CA VAL A 113 0.05 -8.04 -13.05
C VAL A 113 0.73 -8.76 -14.22
N SER A 114 1.46 -9.85 -13.95
CA SER A 114 2.16 -10.63 -14.98
C SER A 114 1.23 -11.60 -15.72
N GLN A 115 0.32 -12.27 -15.00
CA GLN A 115 -0.47 -13.40 -15.52
C GLN A 115 -1.76 -13.04 -16.28
N ILE A 116 -2.23 -11.79 -16.24
CA ILE A 116 -3.44 -11.32 -16.98
C ILE A 116 -3.04 -10.58 -18.23
#